data_AF-A0A2J6GZI2-F1
#
_entry.id   AF-A0A2J6GZI2-F1
#
_cell.length_a   1.000
_cell.length_b   1.000
_cell.length_c   1.000
_cell.angle_alpha   90.00
_cell.angle_beta   90.00
_cell.angle_gamma   90.00
#
_symmetry.space_group_name_H-M   'P 1'
#
loop_
_entity.id
_entity.type
_entity.pdbx_description
1 polymer ?
#
loop_
_entity_poly.entity_id
_entity_poly.type
_entity_poly.pdbx_seq_one_letter_code
_entity_poly.pdbx_strand_id
1 'polypeptide(L)'
;MRLDWVNCQFKDIAKIRNGYAFKSKDFKKTKELENDIPLIKQSQLNGDSVDLASAVYLPYEYLEKYKNYILNYSDVLIGMSGSIGKLCIYNQEFPSLQNQRTGKIEELASGQIANKFFWLYLQTVEAKLTEMSKGVGVQNVSGKTIEELPLSLPPLLEQKAIVAKIEQLFSELDNGVANLKTAKAKLKIYRQAVLKKAFEGELTKEWREKQTNLPTADELLEQIKKEREVHYKQQLEEWKQAVKDWEENGKNGKRPTKPRRLDDPKEISEDELEQLSKLPSTMSWARLGQILWSVKDGPHYSPKYSQSGIPFISGGNIRPNGIDFENVKYISTELHQELSKRCKPQLNDVLYTKGGTTGIARVNTYDIDFNVWVHVAVLKTINMIEPFYLQHALNAHHCYKQSQQYTHGVGNQDLGLTRMVLITLPVCSKEEQNQIVQEIESRLSVCDKIEETIETSLAKSEALRQSILKKAFEGKLLSEQELENIKNHPEYESAETLLENIKKERNK
;
A
#
# COMPACT_ATOMS: atom_id res chain seq x y z
N MET A 1 -32.55 11.64 22.74
CA MET A 1 -31.56 12.21 23.68
C MET A 1 -31.86 11.66 25.05
N ARG A 2 -30.84 11.33 25.85
CA ARG A 2 -31.03 10.88 27.23
C ARG A 2 -31.49 12.05 28.11
N LEU A 3 -32.50 11.81 28.94
CA LEU A 3 -33.13 12.85 29.78
C LEU A 3 -32.26 13.26 30.97
N ASP A 4 -31.29 12.42 31.35
CA ASP A 4 -30.39 12.60 32.48
C ASP A 4 -29.04 13.24 32.10
N TRP A 5 -28.88 13.65 30.84
CA TRP A 5 -27.74 14.45 30.36
C TRP A 5 -28.18 15.89 30.12
N VAL A 6 -27.25 16.83 30.29
CA VAL A 6 -27.53 18.26 30.08
C VAL A 6 -26.92 18.72 28.77
N ASN A 7 -27.72 19.36 27.92
CA ASN A 7 -27.20 20.03 26.73
C ASN A 7 -26.53 21.36 27.13
N CYS A 8 -25.27 21.49 26.77
CA CYS A 8 -24.48 22.69 26.93
C CYS A 8 -23.63 22.96 25.67
N GLN A 9 -22.89 24.06 25.67
CA GLN A 9 -21.84 24.29 24.70
C GLN A 9 -20.48 23.94 25.32
N PHE A 10 -19.50 23.60 24.49
CA PHE A 10 -18.14 23.30 24.95
C PHE A 10 -17.57 24.43 25.84
N LYS A 11 -17.85 25.69 25.50
CA LYS A 11 -17.49 26.90 26.27
C LYS A 11 -18.02 26.95 27.70
N ASP A 12 -19.05 26.15 28.01
CA ASP A 12 -19.63 26.12 29.35
C ASP A 12 -18.78 25.29 30.32
N ILE A 13 -17.87 24.45 29.79
CA ILE A 13 -17.06 23.52 30.57
C ILE A 13 -15.56 23.59 30.29
N ALA A 14 -15.16 24.08 29.12
CA ALA A 14 -13.76 24.22 28.72
C ALA A 14 -13.57 25.45 27.82
N LYS A 15 -12.34 25.94 27.75
CA LYS A 15 -11.91 27.00 26.83
C LYS A 15 -10.70 26.56 26.02
N ILE A 16 -10.53 27.15 24.84
CA ILE A 16 -9.37 26.91 23.98
C ILE A 16 -8.36 28.03 24.18
N ARG A 17 -7.23 27.71 24.81
CA ARG A 17 -6.09 28.61 24.90
C ARG A 17 -5.22 28.47 23.65
N ASN A 18 -5.22 29.51 22.82
CA ASN A 18 -4.30 29.60 21.69
C ASN A 18 -2.84 29.69 22.17
N GLY A 19 -1.91 29.06 21.45
CA GLY A 19 -0.49 29.17 21.73
C GLY A 19 0.15 30.51 21.32
N TYR A 20 1.47 30.59 21.42
CA TYR A 20 2.21 31.84 21.20
C TYR A 20 3.02 31.86 19.88
N ALA A 21 3.17 33.07 19.33
CA ALA A 21 3.87 33.36 18.10
C ALA A 21 5.39 33.54 18.34
N PHE A 22 6.09 32.44 18.65
CA PHE A 22 7.55 32.49 18.85
C PHE A 22 8.30 32.85 17.57
N LYS A 23 9.37 33.65 17.68
CA LYS A 23 10.15 34.09 16.52
C LYS A 23 11.04 32.94 16.04
N SER A 24 11.06 32.70 14.73
CA SER A 24 11.80 31.59 14.13
C SER A 24 13.31 31.65 14.35
N LYS A 25 13.87 32.85 14.55
CA LYS A 25 15.28 33.06 14.88
C LYS A 25 15.70 32.43 16.21
N ASP A 26 14.74 32.19 17.10
CA ASP A 26 14.98 31.62 18.43
C ASP A 26 14.89 30.07 18.41
N PHE A 27 14.60 29.46 17.24
CA PHE A 27 14.42 28.01 17.12
C PHE A 27 15.76 27.28 16.97
N LYS A 28 16.00 26.31 17.86
CA LYS A 28 17.08 25.32 17.73
C LYS A 28 16.57 24.04 17.06
N LYS A 29 17.37 23.43 16.19
CA LYS A 29 17.02 22.17 15.48
C LYS A 29 17.47 20.90 16.22
N THR A 30 18.36 21.05 17.19
CA THR A 30 18.92 19.95 18.00
C THR A 30 18.71 20.27 19.47
N LYS A 31 18.37 19.25 20.26
CA LYS A 31 18.20 19.38 21.71
C LYS A 31 19.55 19.37 22.41
N GLU A 32 19.91 20.44 23.11
CA GLU A 32 20.93 20.38 24.15
C GLU A 32 20.23 19.85 25.43
N LEU A 33 20.68 18.70 25.94
CA LEU A 33 19.92 17.83 26.87
C LEU A 33 19.39 18.52 28.13
N GLU A 34 20.01 19.60 28.61
CA GLU A 34 19.68 20.24 29.89
C GLU A 34 19.03 21.63 29.78
N ASN A 35 19.14 22.32 28.65
CA ASN A 35 18.76 23.74 28.55
C ASN A 35 17.70 24.04 27.48
N ASP A 36 17.15 23.01 26.83
CA ASP A 36 16.23 23.20 25.71
C ASP A 36 14.92 22.42 25.91
N ILE A 37 13.81 23.11 25.65
CA ILE A 37 12.45 22.56 25.71
C ILE A 37 11.82 22.54 24.31
N PRO A 38 11.03 21.51 23.97
CA PRO A 38 10.40 21.47 22.66
C PRO A 38 9.26 22.49 22.54
N LEU A 39 9.14 23.07 21.35
CA LEU A 39 8.01 23.88 20.93
C LEU A 39 7.05 23.00 20.12
N ILE A 40 5.88 22.71 20.71
CA ILE A 40 4.87 21.85 20.11
C ILE A 40 4.04 22.62 19.09
N LYS A 41 4.16 22.23 17.83
CA LYS A 41 3.35 22.72 16.71
C LYS A 41 2.35 21.64 16.31
N GLN A 42 1.33 22.05 15.57
CA GLN A 42 0.28 21.17 15.07
C GLN A 42 0.79 19.95 14.26
N SER A 43 1.95 20.04 13.62
CA SER A 43 2.56 18.94 12.88
C SER A 43 3.04 17.80 13.78
N GLN A 44 3.27 18.08 15.07
CA GLN A 44 3.68 17.09 16.06
C GLN A 44 2.50 16.40 16.77
N LEU A 45 1.25 16.78 16.47
CA LEU A 45 0.07 16.15 17.08
C LEU A 45 -0.23 14.81 16.39
N ASN A 46 -0.13 13.71 17.14
CA ASN A 46 -0.27 12.35 16.63
C ASN A 46 -1.18 11.46 17.51
N GLY A 47 -2.43 11.88 17.71
CA GLY A 47 -3.45 11.04 18.36
C GLY A 47 -3.31 10.98 19.87
N ASP A 48 -2.67 9.94 20.40
CA ASP A 48 -2.47 9.71 21.83
C ASP A 48 -1.12 10.24 22.35
N SER A 49 -0.26 10.72 21.45
CA SER A 49 1.11 11.12 21.76
C SER A 49 1.59 12.27 20.88
N VAL A 50 2.62 12.96 21.35
CA VAL A 50 3.31 14.02 20.60
C VAL A 50 4.51 13.39 19.87
N ASP A 51 4.60 13.56 18.56
CA ASP A 51 5.78 13.16 17.78
C ASP A 51 6.84 14.26 17.80
N LEU A 52 7.96 14.01 18.49
CA LEU A 52 9.07 14.97 18.61
C LEU A 52 10.14 14.82 17.54
N ALA A 53 10.03 13.88 16.59
CA ALA A 53 11.08 13.60 15.60
C ALA A 53 11.47 14.82 14.75
N SER A 54 10.52 15.74 14.54
CA SER A 54 10.71 16.98 13.78
C SER A 54 10.51 18.25 14.64
N ALA A 55 10.58 18.12 15.96
CA ALA A 55 10.41 19.24 16.86
C ALA A 55 11.54 20.26 16.71
N VAL A 56 11.21 21.53 16.99
CA VAL A 56 12.21 22.57 17.24
C VAL A 56 12.21 22.90 18.72
N TYR A 57 13.32 23.43 19.20
CA TYR A 57 13.53 23.69 20.61
C TYR A 57 13.69 25.18 20.90
N LEU A 58 13.31 25.56 22.11
CA LEU A 58 13.47 26.90 22.68
C LEU A 58 14.30 26.80 23.98
N PRO A 59 15.02 27.87 24.37
CA PRO A 59 15.74 27.89 25.64
C PRO A 59 14.83 27.66 26.85
N TYR A 60 15.31 26.94 27.86
CA TYR A 60 14.56 26.57 29.07
C TYR A 60 13.99 27.79 29.82
N GLU A 61 14.72 28.91 29.85
CA GLU A 61 14.28 30.19 30.43
C GLU A 61 12.95 30.71 29.83
N TYR A 62 12.54 30.21 28.65
CA TYR A 62 11.26 30.59 28.05
C TYR A 62 10.08 30.07 28.87
N LEU A 63 10.23 29.02 29.70
CA LEU A 63 9.18 28.60 30.62
C LEU A 63 8.81 29.71 31.62
N GLU A 64 9.82 30.42 32.14
CA GLU A 64 9.59 31.53 33.07
C GLU A 64 8.93 32.73 32.37
N LYS A 65 9.33 33.02 31.13
CA LYS A 65 8.80 34.15 30.37
C LYS A 65 7.40 33.89 29.81
N TYR A 66 7.08 32.64 29.49
CA TYR A 66 5.89 32.24 28.75
C TYR A 66 5.04 31.23 29.54
N LYS A 67 4.91 31.43 30.86
CA LYS A 67 4.17 30.55 31.80
C LYS A 67 2.76 30.18 31.32
N ASN A 68 2.10 31.10 30.64
CA ASN A 68 0.75 30.91 30.10
C ASN A 68 0.66 29.91 28.93
N TYR A 69 1.78 29.50 28.35
CA TYR A 69 1.84 28.63 27.17
C TYR A 69 2.57 27.31 27.47
N ILE A 70 2.74 26.98 28.74
CA ILE A 70 3.33 25.71 29.17
C ILE A 70 2.33 24.58 28.94
N LEU A 71 2.85 23.49 28.38
CA LEU A 71 2.19 22.21 28.25
C LEU A 71 2.74 21.24 29.29
N ASN A 72 1.84 20.57 30.00
CA ASN A 72 2.11 19.58 31.03
C ASN A 72 1.49 18.24 30.65
N TYR A 73 1.96 17.18 31.32
CA TYR A 73 1.43 15.83 31.14
C TYR A 73 -0.11 15.81 31.23
N SER A 74 -0.75 15.08 30.32
CA SER A 74 -2.20 14.97 30.13
C SER A 74 -2.93 16.22 29.60
N ASP A 75 -2.24 17.30 29.23
CA ASP A 75 -2.88 18.40 28.51
C ASP A 75 -3.40 17.92 27.15
N VAL A 76 -4.64 18.30 26.81
CA VAL A 76 -5.23 17.98 25.51
C VAL A 76 -4.98 19.12 24.53
N LEU A 77 -4.47 18.79 23.36
CA LEU A 77 -4.07 19.72 22.31
C LEU A 77 -4.90 19.49 21.05
N ILE A 78 -5.18 20.57 20.33
CA ILE A 78 -5.87 20.55 19.04
C ILE A 78 -5.12 21.40 18.00
N GLY A 79 -4.96 20.85 16.79
CA GLY A 79 -4.43 21.55 15.63
C GLY A 79 -5.48 22.51 15.05
N MET A 80 -5.11 23.77 14.84
CA MET A 80 -6.04 24.83 14.46
C MET A 80 -5.85 25.36 13.02
N SER A 81 -4.82 24.90 12.29
CA SER A 81 -4.47 25.39 10.95
C SER A 81 -3.87 24.31 10.06
N GLY A 82 -4.33 24.13 8.82
CA GLY A 82 -3.76 23.14 7.87
C GLY A 82 -3.96 21.65 8.23
N SER A 83 -3.65 21.22 9.45
CA SER A 83 -4.02 19.92 10.05
C SER A 83 -5.08 20.13 11.12
N ILE A 84 -6.23 20.64 10.70
CA ILE A 84 -7.33 21.00 11.58
C ILE A 84 -7.95 19.77 12.21
N GLY A 85 -8.25 19.86 13.51
CA GLY A 85 -8.93 18.78 14.21
C GLY A 85 -8.01 17.63 14.64
N LYS A 86 -6.73 17.65 14.26
CA LYS A 86 -5.74 16.74 14.85
C LYS A 86 -5.67 16.94 16.35
N LEU A 87 -5.97 15.88 17.10
CA LEU A 87 -5.95 15.87 18.55
C LEU A 87 -4.69 15.17 19.06
N CYS A 88 -4.26 15.57 20.25
CA CYS A 88 -3.15 14.96 20.96
C CYS A 88 -3.37 15.04 22.46
N ILE A 89 -2.95 14.01 23.19
CA ILE A 89 -2.70 14.11 24.62
C ILE A 89 -1.19 14.32 24.80
N TYR A 90 -0.80 15.39 25.49
CA TYR A 90 0.60 15.64 25.79
C TYR A 90 1.10 14.60 26.80
N ASN A 91 1.96 13.70 26.33
CA ASN A 91 2.37 12.50 27.07
C ASN A 91 3.83 12.53 27.54
N GLN A 92 4.50 13.70 27.49
CA GLN A 92 5.89 13.82 27.93
C GLN A 92 5.98 14.13 29.42
N GLU A 93 7.03 13.62 30.07
CA GLU A 93 7.28 13.80 31.51
C GLU A 93 7.92 15.17 31.86
N PHE A 94 8.27 15.96 30.86
CA PHE A 94 8.87 17.30 31.02
C PHE A 94 7.97 18.38 30.37
N PRO A 95 8.05 19.64 30.81
CA PRO A 95 7.24 20.73 30.23
C PRO A 95 7.68 21.11 28.81
N SER A 96 6.73 21.58 28.01
CA SER A 96 6.96 22.14 26.67
C SER A 96 6.22 23.45 26.47
N LEU A 97 6.45 24.14 25.35
CA LEU A 97 5.67 25.33 24.96
C LEU A 97 4.76 25.04 23.78
N GLN A 98 3.57 25.65 23.75
CA GLN A 98 2.64 25.55 22.62
C GLN A 98 2.79 26.69 21.61
N ASN A 99 2.84 26.35 20.32
CA ASN A 99 2.88 27.30 19.23
C ASN A 99 1.49 27.90 18.90
N GLN A 100 1.45 29.08 18.28
CA GLN A 100 0.23 29.82 17.89
C GLN A 100 -0.84 29.06 17.10
N ARG A 101 -0.51 27.91 16.49
CA ARG A 101 -1.46 27.06 15.74
C ARG A 101 -1.86 25.77 16.48
N THR A 102 -1.37 25.61 17.70
CA THR A 102 -1.73 24.54 18.63
C THR A 102 -2.60 25.18 19.72
N GLY A 103 -3.84 24.72 19.86
CA GLY A 103 -4.71 25.11 20.95
C GLY A 103 -4.62 24.11 22.09
N LYS A 104 -4.52 24.58 23.33
CA LYS A 104 -4.66 23.77 24.53
C LYS A 104 -6.11 23.87 25.03
N ILE A 105 -6.70 22.73 25.36
CA ILE A 105 -7.98 22.68 26.06
C ILE A 105 -7.71 22.92 27.55
N GLU A 106 -8.36 23.94 28.10
CA GLU A 106 -8.32 24.21 29.53
C GLU A 106 -9.70 23.98 30.13
N GLU A 107 -9.78 23.07 31.09
CA GLU A 107 -10.98 22.88 31.90
C GLU A 107 -11.30 24.17 32.66
N LEU A 108 -12.59 24.51 32.78
CA LEU A 108 -13.02 25.66 33.58
C LEU A 108 -13.09 25.34 35.07
N ALA A 109 -13.12 24.06 35.43
CA ALA A 109 -13.21 23.54 36.80
C ALA A 109 -12.35 22.28 36.90
N SER A 110 -11.22 22.38 37.61
CA SER A 110 -10.18 21.35 37.61
C SER A 110 -10.68 20.04 38.20
N GLY A 111 -10.55 18.94 37.44
CA GLY A 111 -10.86 17.59 37.92
C GLY A 111 -12.36 17.25 37.94
N GLN A 112 -13.19 18.18 37.47
CA GLN A 112 -14.63 17.98 37.30
C GLN A 112 -14.97 17.31 35.95
N ILE A 113 -14.00 17.19 35.04
CA ILE A 113 -14.11 16.48 33.76
C ILE A 113 -12.83 15.66 33.56
N ALA A 114 -12.95 14.53 32.86
CA ALA A 114 -11.77 13.79 32.47
C ALA A 114 -11.17 14.40 31.20
N ASN A 115 -9.91 14.84 31.22
CA ASN A 115 -9.18 15.27 30.01
C ASN A 115 -9.38 14.32 28.81
N LYS A 116 -9.39 13.01 29.07
CA LYS A 116 -9.60 11.99 28.03
C LYS A 116 -11.04 11.98 27.47
N PHE A 117 -12.04 12.39 28.25
CA PHE A 117 -13.41 12.59 27.76
C PHE A 117 -13.46 13.72 26.73
N PHE A 118 -12.80 14.86 26.98
CA PHE A 118 -12.68 15.94 26.00
C PHE A 118 -11.99 15.49 24.72
N TRP A 119 -10.87 14.78 24.86
CA TRP A 119 -10.14 14.24 23.73
C TRP A 119 -11.01 13.29 22.89
N LEU A 120 -11.71 12.35 23.53
CA LEU A 120 -12.63 11.42 22.84
C LEU A 120 -13.83 12.13 22.20
N TYR A 121 -14.38 13.16 22.85
CA TYR A 121 -15.48 13.95 22.29
C TYR A 121 -15.03 14.67 21.03
N LEU A 122 -13.87 15.34 21.08
CA LEU A 122 -13.39 16.11 19.95
C LEU A 122 -13.07 15.23 18.73
N GLN A 123 -12.73 13.95 18.93
CA GLN A 123 -12.61 12.99 17.82
C GLN A 123 -13.93 12.79 17.07
N THR A 124 -15.08 12.89 17.74
CA THR A 124 -16.39 12.75 17.07
C THR A 124 -16.75 13.92 16.17
N VAL A 125 -16.15 15.08 16.41
CA VAL A 125 -16.46 16.33 15.70
C VAL A 125 -15.32 16.76 14.78
N GLU A 126 -14.21 16.02 14.71
CA GLU A 126 -13.05 16.30 13.86
C GLU A 126 -13.45 16.47 12.38
N ALA A 127 -14.28 15.57 11.85
CA ALA A 127 -14.77 15.64 10.47
C ALA A 127 -15.61 16.91 10.23
N LYS A 128 -16.45 17.28 11.20
CA LYS A 128 -17.27 18.50 11.15
C LYS A 128 -16.41 19.75 11.21
N LEU A 129 -15.40 19.78 12.08
CA LEU A 129 -14.44 20.89 12.18
C LEU A 129 -13.65 21.07 10.87
N THR A 130 -13.25 19.96 10.25
CA THR A 130 -12.58 19.96 8.94
C THR A 130 -13.50 20.51 7.85
N GLU A 131 -14.76 20.07 7.81
CA GLU A 131 -15.74 20.56 6.83
C GLU A 131 -16.02 22.06 6.97
N MET A 132 -16.20 22.54 8.20
CA MET A 132 -16.42 23.95 8.52
C MET A 132 -15.24 24.85 8.13
N SER A 133 -14.06 24.28 7.89
CA SER A 133 -12.83 25.01 7.56
C SER A 133 -12.54 25.17 6.06
N LYS A 134 -13.38 24.61 5.18
CA LYS A 134 -13.19 24.62 3.71
C LYS A 134 -13.33 26.04 3.12
N GLY A 135 -12.22 26.73 2.93
CA GLY A 135 -12.10 27.99 2.18
C GLY A 135 -10.95 27.95 1.16
N VAL A 136 -10.88 28.94 0.25
CA VAL A 136 -9.93 28.99 -0.89
C VAL A 136 -8.46 29.25 -0.44
N GLY A 137 -8.19 29.46 0.85
CA GLY A 137 -6.86 29.71 1.44
C GLY A 137 -6.40 28.68 2.48
N VAL A 138 -5.40 29.02 3.31
CA VAL A 138 -4.97 28.17 4.45
C VAL A 138 -6.18 27.93 5.36
N GLN A 139 -6.62 26.68 5.43
CA GLN A 139 -7.74 26.28 6.28
C GLN A 139 -7.40 26.60 7.74
N ASN A 140 -8.33 27.20 8.48
CA ASN A 140 -8.19 27.47 9.91
C ASN A 140 -9.53 27.27 10.63
N VAL A 141 -9.47 26.82 11.88
CA VAL A 141 -10.61 26.86 12.82
C VAL A 141 -10.23 27.75 14.00
N SER A 142 -11.12 28.69 14.37
CA SER A 142 -10.90 29.56 15.53
C SER A 142 -11.26 28.84 16.82
N GLY A 143 -10.60 29.18 17.94
CA GLY A 143 -10.92 28.62 19.25
C GLY A 143 -12.39 28.83 19.63
N LYS A 144 -12.95 30.00 19.29
CA LYS A 144 -14.37 30.32 19.47
C LYS A 144 -15.31 29.34 18.75
N THR A 145 -14.95 28.90 17.54
CA THR A 145 -15.75 27.94 16.77
C THR A 145 -15.82 26.59 17.48
N ILE A 146 -14.71 26.15 18.08
CA ILE A 146 -14.63 24.90 18.86
C ILE A 146 -15.43 25.05 20.16
N GLU A 147 -15.30 26.20 20.83
CA GLU A 147 -16.02 26.55 22.06
C GLU A 147 -17.55 26.58 21.87
N GLU A 148 -18.04 26.92 20.67
CA GLU A 148 -19.47 26.95 20.36
C GLU A 148 -20.08 25.58 20.07
N LEU A 149 -19.28 24.52 19.99
CA LEU A 149 -19.76 23.18 19.67
C LEU A 149 -20.79 22.68 20.70
N PRO A 150 -21.90 22.07 20.24
CA PRO A 150 -22.90 21.50 21.15
C PRO A 150 -22.38 20.22 21.78
N LEU A 151 -22.53 20.11 23.09
CA LEU A 151 -22.17 18.94 23.88
C LEU A 151 -23.36 18.52 24.75
N SER A 152 -23.58 17.22 24.84
CA SER A 152 -24.45 16.66 25.87
C SER A 152 -23.56 16.14 26.99
N LEU A 153 -23.59 16.82 28.14
CA LEU A 153 -22.75 16.55 29.30
C LEU A 153 -23.34 15.42 30.16
N PRO A 154 -22.64 14.28 30.34
CA PRO A 154 -23.02 13.25 31.30
C PRO A 154 -22.59 13.62 32.74
N PRO A 155 -23.15 12.97 33.77
CA PRO A 155 -22.56 12.90 35.11
C PRO A 155 -21.07 12.53 35.11
N LEU A 156 -20.27 13.04 36.04
CA LEU A 156 -18.81 12.81 36.08
C LEU A 156 -18.45 11.31 36.17
N LEU A 157 -19.15 10.55 37.02
CA LEU A 157 -18.92 9.11 37.12
C LEU A 157 -19.27 8.37 35.82
N GLU A 158 -20.29 8.85 35.09
CA GLU A 158 -20.65 8.31 33.79
C GLU A 158 -19.58 8.65 32.73
N GLN A 159 -19.02 9.86 32.74
CA GLN A 159 -17.90 10.22 31.86
C GLN A 159 -16.71 9.29 32.07
N LYS A 160 -16.32 9.02 33.33
CA LYS A 160 -15.23 8.09 33.67
C LYS A 160 -15.53 6.68 33.17
N ALA A 161 -16.75 6.19 33.36
CA ALA A 161 -17.18 4.88 32.87
C ALA A 161 -17.18 4.79 31.34
N ILE A 162 -17.63 5.84 30.64
CA ILE A 162 -17.59 5.93 29.17
C ILE A 162 -16.13 5.86 28.68
N VAL A 163 -15.23 6.64 29.27
CA VAL A 163 -13.80 6.63 28.92
C VAL A 163 -13.22 5.23 29.09
N ALA A 164 -13.42 4.62 30.27
CA ALA A 164 -12.91 3.28 30.56
C ALA A 164 -13.45 2.22 29.58
N LYS A 165 -14.74 2.30 29.22
CA LYS A 165 -15.36 1.38 28.26
C LYS A 165 -14.80 1.56 26.84
N ILE A 166 -14.59 2.81 26.42
CA ILE A 166 -13.96 3.10 25.11
C ILE A 166 -12.53 2.55 25.08
N GLU A 167 -11.74 2.79 26.12
CA GLU A 167 -10.37 2.29 26.21
C GLU A 167 -10.31 0.77 26.14
N GLN A 168 -11.20 0.08 26.86
CA GLN A 168 -11.33 -1.37 26.79
C GLN A 168 -11.61 -1.83 25.35
N LEU A 169 -12.65 -1.29 24.72
CA LEU A 169 -13.06 -1.69 23.37
C LEU A 169 -12.02 -1.33 22.30
N PHE A 170 -11.34 -0.19 22.45
CA PHE A 170 -10.27 0.22 21.54
C PHE A 170 -9.04 -0.68 21.68
N SER A 171 -8.67 -1.07 22.91
CA SER A 171 -7.58 -2.02 23.14
C SER A 171 -7.87 -3.38 22.47
N GLU A 172 -9.08 -3.91 22.62
CA GLU A 172 -9.51 -5.14 21.94
C GLU A 172 -9.45 -4.99 20.41
N LEU A 173 -9.92 -3.84 19.89
CA LEU A 173 -9.90 -3.54 18.46
C LEU A 173 -8.47 -3.41 17.90
N ASP A 174 -7.58 -2.74 18.62
CA ASP A 174 -6.19 -2.51 18.23
C ASP A 174 -5.40 -3.83 18.20
N ASN A 175 -5.65 -4.72 19.16
CA ASN A 175 -5.13 -6.08 19.14
C ASN A 175 -5.63 -6.86 17.90
N GLY A 176 -6.92 -6.74 17.56
CA GLY A 176 -7.48 -7.33 16.35
C GLY A 176 -6.82 -6.81 15.07
N VAL A 177 -6.65 -5.49 14.96
CA VAL A 177 -5.97 -4.83 13.82
C VAL A 177 -4.50 -5.26 13.72
N ALA A 178 -3.78 -5.35 14.84
CA ALA A 178 -2.39 -5.82 14.85
C ALA A 178 -2.28 -7.27 14.37
N ASN A 179 -3.20 -8.14 14.79
CA ASN A 179 -3.27 -9.54 14.34
C ASN A 179 -3.55 -9.64 12.83
N LEU A 180 -4.49 -8.84 12.30
CA LEU A 180 -4.81 -8.78 10.88
C LEU A 180 -3.60 -8.32 10.04
N LYS A 181 -2.90 -7.27 10.49
CA LYS A 181 -1.67 -6.78 9.83
C LYS A 181 -0.57 -7.85 9.82
N THR A 182 -0.41 -8.56 10.94
CA THR A 182 0.55 -9.67 11.05
C THR A 182 0.19 -10.82 10.11
N ALA A 183 -1.10 -11.19 10.02
CA ALA A 183 -1.58 -12.20 9.09
C ALA A 183 -1.29 -11.81 7.62
N LYS A 184 -1.54 -10.55 7.25
CA LYS A 184 -1.22 -10.02 5.91
C LYS A 184 0.28 -10.14 5.59
N ALA A 185 1.15 -9.81 6.53
CA ALA A 185 2.60 -9.97 6.37
C ALA A 185 3.01 -11.44 6.19
N LYS A 186 2.40 -12.36 6.96
CA LYS A 186 2.65 -13.81 6.85
C LYS A 186 2.18 -14.37 5.50
N LEU A 187 1.05 -13.88 4.95
CA LEU A 187 0.61 -14.28 3.61
C LEU A 187 1.65 -13.96 2.54
N LYS A 188 2.28 -12.78 2.60
CA LYS A 188 3.35 -12.41 1.66
C LYS A 188 4.51 -13.41 1.68
N ILE A 189 4.95 -13.81 2.88
CA ILE A 189 6.01 -14.81 3.06
C ILE A 189 5.57 -16.18 2.53
N TYR A 190 4.33 -16.57 2.82
CA TYR A 190 3.77 -17.84 2.36
C TYR A 190 3.73 -17.91 0.82
N ARG A 191 3.27 -16.85 0.13
CA ARG A 191 3.28 -16.80 -1.35
C ARG A 191 4.68 -17.05 -1.92
N GLN A 192 5.70 -16.40 -1.34
CA GLN A 192 7.10 -16.61 -1.76
C GLN A 192 7.58 -18.04 -1.49
N ALA A 193 7.19 -18.63 -0.35
CA ALA A 193 7.54 -20.00 -0.02
C ALA A 193 6.88 -21.03 -0.96
N VAL A 194 5.63 -20.80 -1.38
CA VAL A 194 4.94 -21.65 -2.37
C VAL A 194 5.68 -21.62 -3.70
N LEU A 195 5.99 -20.42 -4.23
CA LEU A 195 6.75 -20.31 -5.47
C LEU A 195 8.14 -20.94 -5.36
N LYS A 196 8.85 -20.70 -4.25
CA LYS A 196 10.16 -21.32 -4.02
C LYS A 196 10.06 -22.85 -4.09
N LYS A 197 9.13 -23.47 -3.36
CA LYS A 197 8.92 -24.92 -3.38
C LYS A 197 8.50 -25.45 -4.76
N ALA A 198 7.72 -24.68 -5.52
CA ALA A 198 7.33 -25.04 -6.87
C ALA A 198 8.54 -25.18 -7.79
N PHE A 199 9.42 -24.18 -7.77
CA PHE A 199 10.56 -24.07 -8.68
C PHE A 199 11.83 -24.80 -8.18
N GLU A 200 11.83 -25.30 -6.94
CA GLU A 200 12.80 -26.30 -6.45
C GLU A 200 12.30 -27.75 -6.65
N GLY A 201 11.10 -27.93 -7.23
CA GLY A 201 10.54 -29.25 -7.54
C GLY A 201 9.93 -30.00 -6.35
N GLU A 202 9.83 -29.35 -5.18
CA GLU A 202 9.23 -29.91 -3.97
C GLU A 202 7.69 -29.95 -4.04
N LEU A 203 7.07 -28.98 -4.72
CA LEU A 203 5.61 -28.86 -4.75
C LEU A 203 4.93 -30.00 -5.54
N THR A 204 5.62 -30.55 -6.55
CA THR A 204 5.14 -31.65 -7.40
C THR A 204 5.83 -32.97 -7.14
N LYS A 205 6.60 -33.10 -6.04
CA LYS A 205 7.38 -34.30 -5.73
C LYS A 205 6.54 -35.59 -5.76
N GLU A 206 5.44 -35.62 -5.01
CA GLU A 206 4.55 -36.80 -4.96
C GLU A 206 3.87 -37.10 -6.30
N TRP A 207 3.59 -36.06 -7.08
CA TRP A 207 3.03 -36.23 -8.43
C TRP A 207 4.06 -36.85 -9.37
N ARG A 208 5.32 -36.39 -9.29
CA ARG A 208 6.45 -36.86 -10.11
C ARG A 208 6.77 -38.32 -9.85
N GLU A 209 6.74 -38.75 -8.59
CA GLU A 209 6.95 -40.15 -8.19
C GLU A 209 5.91 -41.12 -8.78
N LYS A 210 4.74 -40.63 -9.20
CA LYS A 210 3.67 -41.42 -9.83
C LYS A 210 3.78 -41.46 -11.36
N GLN A 211 4.70 -40.71 -11.96
CA GLN A 211 4.88 -40.69 -13.41
C GLN A 211 5.90 -41.73 -13.86
N THR A 212 5.67 -42.34 -15.02
CA THR A 212 6.54 -43.39 -15.57
C THR A 212 7.40 -42.93 -16.74
N ASN A 213 6.98 -41.89 -17.47
CA ASN A 213 7.57 -41.50 -18.75
C ASN A 213 7.86 -39.98 -18.82
N LEU A 214 8.42 -39.40 -17.77
CA LEU A 214 8.88 -38.01 -17.83
C LEU A 214 10.25 -37.92 -18.54
N PRO A 215 10.47 -36.91 -19.39
CA PRO A 215 11.77 -36.67 -19.98
C PRO A 215 12.80 -36.32 -18.90
N THR A 216 14.04 -36.74 -19.14
CA THR A 216 15.20 -36.28 -18.39
C THR A 216 15.50 -34.80 -18.67
N ALA A 217 16.29 -34.18 -17.80
CA ALA A 217 16.78 -32.82 -17.98
C ALA A 217 17.40 -32.57 -19.37
N ASP A 218 18.24 -33.49 -19.86
CA ASP A 218 18.93 -33.36 -21.15
C ASP A 218 17.97 -33.51 -22.34
N GLU A 219 17.08 -34.49 -22.27
CA GLU A 219 16.03 -34.69 -23.29
C GLU A 219 15.13 -33.45 -23.39
N LEU A 220 14.79 -32.83 -22.27
CA LEU A 220 13.98 -31.61 -22.23
C LEU A 220 14.67 -30.44 -22.94
N LEU A 221 15.96 -30.22 -22.66
CA LEU A 221 16.73 -29.14 -23.29
C LEU A 221 16.86 -29.36 -24.80
N GLU A 222 17.07 -30.60 -25.24
CA GLU A 222 17.15 -30.93 -26.66
C GLU A 222 15.79 -30.76 -27.37
N GLN A 223 14.68 -31.14 -26.71
CA GLN A 223 13.33 -30.89 -27.22
C GLN A 223 13.04 -29.39 -27.38
N ILE A 224 13.40 -28.57 -26.39
CA ILE A 224 13.26 -27.10 -26.43
C ILE A 224 14.05 -26.51 -27.60
N LYS A 225 15.29 -26.97 -27.78
CA LYS A 225 16.15 -26.54 -28.89
C LYS A 225 15.54 -26.92 -30.24
N LYS A 226 15.09 -28.16 -30.39
CA LYS A 226 14.45 -28.66 -31.61
C LYS A 226 13.18 -27.87 -31.94
N GLU A 227 12.35 -27.55 -30.95
CA GLU A 227 11.14 -26.76 -31.16
C GLU A 227 11.46 -25.36 -31.68
N ARG A 228 12.49 -24.71 -31.13
CA ARG A 228 12.93 -23.38 -31.62
C ARG A 228 13.39 -23.43 -33.06
N GLU A 229 14.11 -24.48 -33.46
CA GLU A 229 14.48 -24.69 -34.88
C GLU A 229 13.26 -24.87 -35.78
N VAL A 230 12.28 -25.67 -35.35
CA VAL A 230 11.04 -25.91 -36.10
C VAL A 230 10.26 -24.60 -36.26
N HIS A 231 10.08 -23.84 -35.18
CA HIS A 231 9.39 -22.57 -35.19
C HIS A 231 10.08 -21.56 -36.13
N TYR A 232 11.41 -21.45 -36.06
CA TYR A 232 12.16 -20.55 -36.94
C TYR A 232 12.06 -20.95 -38.42
N LYS A 233 12.12 -22.26 -38.72
CA LYS A 233 11.90 -22.77 -40.08
C LYS A 233 10.51 -22.42 -40.59
N GLN A 234 9.47 -22.57 -39.77
CA GLN A 234 8.10 -22.18 -40.14
C GLN A 234 8.02 -20.69 -40.46
N GLN A 235 8.57 -19.81 -39.61
CA GLN A 235 8.59 -18.37 -39.87
C GLN A 235 9.32 -18.01 -41.16
N LEU A 236 10.40 -18.74 -41.51
CA LEU A 236 11.10 -18.53 -42.77
C LEU A 236 10.24 -18.90 -43.98
N GLU A 237 9.47 -19.98 -43.91
CA GLU A 237 8.55 -20.37 -45.00
C GLU A 237 7.39 -19.37 -45.15
N GLU A 238 6.79 -18.94 -44.04
CA GLU A 238 5.75 -17.89 -44.04
C GLU A 238 6.30 -16.58 -44.63
N TRP A 239 7.52 -16.21 -44.27
CA TRP A 239 8.18 -15.04 -44.84
C TRP A 239 8.44 -15.19 -46.34
N LYS A 240 8.93 -16.35 -46.81
CA LYS A 240 9.13 -16.61 -48.25
C LYS A 240 7.83 -16.47 -49.02
N GLN A 241 6.74 -17.03 -48.49
CA GLN A 241 5.41 -16.90 -49.10
C GLN A 241 4.96 -15.44 -49.14
N ALA A 242 5.08 -14.70 -48.03
CA ALA A 242 4.73 -13.28 -47.99
C ALA A 242 5.55 -12.43 -48.97
N VAL A 243 6.85 -12.75 -49.17
CA VAL A 243 7.68 -12.08 -50.18
C VAL A 243 7.18 -12.37 -51.59
N LYS A 244 6.79 -13.62 -51.88
CA LYS A 244 6.21 -14.00 -53.17
C LYS A 244 4.90 -13.26 -53.44
N ASP A 245 4.00 -13.22 -52.47
CA ASP A 245 2.72 -12.50 -52.59
C ASP A 245 2.94 -10.99 -52.79
N TRP A 246 3.96 -10.41 -52.13
CA TRP A 246 4.34 -9.01 -52.32
C TRP A 246 4.88 -8.74 -53.74
N GLU A 247 5.65 -9.67 -54.31
CA GLU A 247 6.14 -9.57 -55.68
C GLU A 247 5.00 -9.69 -56.71
N GLU A 248 4.07 -10.63 -56.50
CA GLU A 248 2.89 -10.82 -57.36
C GLU A 248 1.92 -9.63 -57.31
N ASN A 249 1.79 -8.98 -56.16
CA ASN A 249 0.99 -7.76 -55.99
C ASN A 249 1.70 -6.47 -56.44
N GLY A 250 2.67 -6.57 -57.35
CA GLY A 250 3.34 -5.43 -57.96
C GLY A 250 4.25 -4.65 -57.00
N LYS A 251 4.76 -5.28 -55.95
CA LYS A 251 5.65 -4.67 -54.95
C LYS A 251 5.03 -3.50 -54.19
N ASN A 252 3.70 -3.51 -54.06
CA ASN A 252 2.98 -2.47 -53.36
C ASN A 252 3.29 -2.52 -51.84
N GLY A 253 3.61 -1.37 -51.24
CA GLY A 253 3.97 -1.26 -49.83
C GLY A 253 5.39 -1.76 -49.47
N LYS A 254 5.66 -1.92 -48.17
CA LYS A 254 6.99 -2.28 -47.66
C LYS A 254 7.23 -3.78 -47.80
N ARG A 255 8.40 -4.15 -48.34
CA ARG A 255 8.83 -5.55 -48.46
C ARG A 255 8.78 -6.28 -47.10
N PRO A 256 8.24 -7.51 -47.03
CA PRO A 256 8.27 -8.32 -45.82
C PRO A 256 9.69 -8.52 -45.29
N THR A 257 9.87 -8.28 -44.00
CA THR A 257 11.19 -8.36 -43.35
C THR A 257 11.50 -9.81 -42.97
N LYS A 258 12.71 -10.27 -43.28
CA LYS A 258 13.15 -11.63 -42.92
C LYS A 258 13.09 -11.82 -41.40
N PRO A 259 12.48 -12.90 -40.90
CA PRO A 259 12.43 -13.17 -39.47
C PRO A 259 13.86 -13.34 -38.95
N ARG A 260 14.13 -12.75 -37.77
CA ARG A 260 15.39 -12.93 -37.06
C ARG A 260 15.17 -13.94 -35.95
N ARG A 261 16.00 -14.98 -35.92
CA ARG A 261 16.06 -15.92 -34.80
C ARG A 261 16.60 -15.20 -33.55
N LEU A 262 16.00 -15.49 -32.39
CA LEU A 262 16.57 -15.09 -31.12
C LEU A 262 17.88 -15.86 -30.89
N ASP A 263 18.98 -15.13 -30.72
CA ASP A 263 20.30 -15.73 -30.49
C ASP A 263 20.31 -16.53 -29.18
N ASP A 264 20.99 -17.67 -29.19
CA ASP A 264 21.12 -18.49 -27.99
C ASP A 264 21.96 -17.74 -26.95
N PRO A 265 21.46 -17.58 -25.70
CA PRO A 265 22.24 -16.97 -24.65
C PRO A 265 23.44 -17.88 -24.32
N LYS A 266 24.46 -17.27 -23.71
CA LYS A 266 25.61 -18.03 -23.19
C LYS A 266 25.11 -19.14 -22.25
N GLU A 267 25.66 -20.34 -22.43
CA GLU A 267 25.43 -21.46 -21.52
C GLU A 267 25.72 -21.07 -20.08
N ILE A 268 25.01 -21.71 -19.15
CA ILE A 268 25.22 -21.53 -17.72
C ILE A 268 26.55 -22.22 -17.38
N SER A 269 27.53 -21.48 -16.84
CA SER A 269 28.82 -22.09 -16.51
C SER A 269 28.70 -23.04 -15.30
N GLU A 270 29.67 -23.95 -15.15
CA GLU A 270 29.75 -24.84 -13.99
C GLU A 270 29.72 -24.06 -12.66
N ASP A 271 30.51 -22.98 -12.54
CA ASP A 271 30.51 -22.09 -11.38
C ASP A 271 29.15 -21.45 -11.07
N GLU A 272 28.32 -21.21 -12.11
CA GLU A 272 26.97 -20.67 -11.94
C GLU A 272 26.01 -21.77 -11.50
N LEU A 273 26.13 -22.98 -12.05
CA LEU A 273 25.34 -24.15 -11.66
C LEU A 273 25.57 -24.55 -10.20
N GLU A 274 26.80 -24.44 -9.70
CA GLU A 274 27.12 -24.73 -8.29
C GLU A 274 26.44 -23.78 -7.29
N GLN A 275 26.10 -22.56 -7.72
CA GLN A 275 25.40 -21.56 -6.90
C GLN A 275 23.88 -21.74 -6.94
N LEU A 276 23.37 -22.57 -7.85
CA LEU A 276 21.95 -22.82 -8.02
C LEU A 276 21.49 -23.97 -7.11
N SER A 277 20.20 -23.99 -6.77
CA SER A 277 19.63 -25.10 -6.02
C SER A 277 19.64 -26.38 -6.84
N LYS A 278 19.84 -27.52 -6.17
CA LYS A 278 19.74 -28.84 -6.79
C LYS A 278 18.29 -29.09 -7.20
N LEU A 279 18.09 -29.43 -8.47
CA LEU A 279 16.79 -29.76 -9.01
C LEU A 279 16.62 -31.30 -9.13
N PRO A 280 15.37 -31.79 -9.18
CA PRO A 280 15.08 -33.18 -9.56
C PRO A 280 15.61 -33.52 -10.96
N SER A 281 15.88 -34.81 -11.23
CA SER A 281 16.45 -35.27 -12.51
C SER A 281 15.58 -35.03 -13.75
N THR A 282 14.29 -34.75 -13.56
CA THR A 282 13.33 -34.39 -14.63
C THR A 282 13.24 -32.89 -14.89
N MET A 283 14.02 -32.09 -14.15
CA MET A 283 14.07 -30.63 -14.27
C MET A 283 15.49 -30.19 -14.61
N SER A 284 15.61 -29.07 -15.33
CA SER A 284 16.91 -28.50 -15.69
C SER A 284 16.91 -26.98 -15.50
N TRP A 285 18.08 -26.41 -15.28
CA TRP A 285 18.25 -24.96 -15.35
C TRP A 285 18.41 -24.52 -16.80
N ALA A 286 17.65 -23.51 -17.20
CA ALA A 286 17.77 -22.88 -18.51
C ALA A 286 17.83 -21.36 -18.38
N ARG A 287 18.40 -20.70 -19.38
CA ARG A 287 18.31 -19.26 -19.56
C ARG A 287 16.98 -18.91 -20.21
N LEU A 288 16.39 -17.78 -19.82
CA LEU A 288 15.13 -17.28 -20.37
C LEU A 288 15.15 -17.20 -21.91
N GLY A 289 16.28 -16.81 -22.52
CA GLY A 289 16.40 -16.78 -23.98
C GLY A 289 16.25 -18.15 -24.66
N GLN A 290 16.55 -19.25 -23.97
CA GLN A 290 16.45 -20.61 -24.54
C GLN A 290 15.00 -21.09 -24.66
N ILE A 291 14.07 -20.50 -23.90
CA ILE A 291 12.66 -20.93 -23.84
C ILE A 291 11.71 -19.96 -24.56
N LEU A 292 12.26 -18.93 -25.19
CA LEU A 292 11.52 -17.92 -25.94
C LEU A 292 11.88 -18.01 -27.43
N TRP A 293 10.92 -17.67 -28.28
CA TRP A 293 11.19 -17.43 -29.69
C TRP A 293 11.20 -15.94 -30.04
N SER A 294 10.64 -15.08 -29.19
CA SER A 294 10.76 -13.63 -29.34
C SER A 294 10.76 -12.88 -28.01
N VAL A 295 11.57 -11.81 -27.96
CA VAL A 295 11.60 -10.83 -26.88
C VAL A 295 11.63 -9.46 -27.53
N LYS A 296 10.60 -8.65 -27.30
CA LYS A 296 10.49 -7.30 -27.86
C LYS A 296 9.88 -6.34 -26.85
N ASP A 297 10.06 -5.05 -27.07
CA ASP A 297 9.50 -3.98 -26.25
C ASP A 297 8.84 -2.91 -27.13
N GLY A 298 8.18 -1.96 -26.46
CA GLY A 298 7.54 -0.81 -27.10
C GLY A 298 8.50 0.20 -27.72
N PRO A 299 7.97 1.33 -28.23
CA PRO A 299 8.76 2.38 -28.87
C PRO A 299 9.69 3.11 -27.88
N HIS A 300 10.94 3.39 -28.27
CA HIS A 300 11.90 4.20 -27.50
C HIS A 300 11.70 5.72 -27.68
N TYR A 301 10.47 6.15 -27.98
CA TYR A 301 10.08 7.54 -28.11
C TYR A 301 8.69 7.72 -27.51
N SER A 302 8.37 8.96 -27.11
CA SER A 302 7.03 9.26 -26.63
C SER A 302 6.05 9.37 -27.80
N PRO A 303 5.03 8.49 -27.90
CA PRO A 303 3.97 8.54 -28.88
C PRO A 303 3.03 9.72 -28.60
N LYS A 304 2.29 10.14 -29.63
CA LYS A 304 1.19 11.08 -29.48
C LYS A 304 -0.01 10.33 -28.91
N TYR A 305 -0.46 10.76 -27.73
CA TYR A 305 -1.63 10.18 -27.08
C TYR A 305 -2.93 10.78 -27.63
N SER A 306 -3.99 10.00 -27.52
CA SER A 306 -5.36 10.35 -27.88
C SER A 306 -6.26 10.22 -26.64
N GLN A 307 -7.43 10.86 -26.67
CA GLN A 307 -8.43 10.72 -25.60
C GLN A 307 -9.13 9.34 -25.63
N SER A 308 -9.14 8.68 -26.79
CA SER A 308 -9.76 7.37 -27.03
C SER A 308 -9.03 6.66 -28.16
N GLY A 309 -9.02 5.32 -28.16
CA GLY A 309 -8.40 4.54 -29.24
C GLY A 309 -7.90 3.21 -28.72
N ILE A 310 -6.72 2.81 -29.19
CA ILE A 310 -6.07 1.56 -28.77
C ILE A 310 -5.35 1.77 -27.44
N PRO A 311 -5.59 0.91 -26.42
CA PRO A 311 -4.89 0.98 -25.14
C PRO A 311 -3.38 0.90 -25.29
N PHE A 312 -2.69 1.68 -24.47
CA PHE A 312 -1.25 1.80 -24.48
C PHE A 312 -0.68 1.55 -23.07
N ILE A 313 -0.17 0.34 -22.87
CA ILE A 313 0.11 -0.26 -21.56
C ILE A 313 1.53 0.06 -21.12
N SER A 314 1.66 0.68 -19.94
CA SER A 314 2.96 0.97 -19.31
C SER A 314 3.29 -0.05 -18.20
N GLY A 315 4.50 0.03 -17.64
CA GLY A 315 4.89 -0.83 -16.52
C GLY A 315 3.97 -0.71 -15.30
N GLY A 316 3.40 0.48 -15.06
CA GLY A 316 2.45 0.71 -13.96
C GLY A 316 1.07 0.07 -14.18
N ASN A 317 0.77 -0.34 -15.42
CA ASN A 317 -0.47 -1.05 -15.74
C ASN A 317 -0.33 -2.57 -15.55
N ILE A 318 0.88 -3.10 -15.38
CA ILE A 318 1.11 -4.52 -15.10
C ILE A 318 0.98 -4.75 -13.59
N ARG A 319 -0.12 -5.35 -13.15
CA ARG A 319 -0.43 -5.59 -11.73
C ARG A 319 -0.34 -7.08 -11.37
N PRO A 320 -0.16 -7.42 -10.09
CA PRO A 320 -0.16 -8.82 -9.64
C PRO A 320 -1.45 -9.57 -9.96
N ASN A 321 -2.58 -8.87 -10.05
CA ASN A 321 -3.91 -9.44 -10.32
C ASN A 321 -4.36 -9.30 -11.78
N GLY A 322 -3.60 -8.68 -12.66
CA GLY A 322 -4.02 -8.47 -14.05
C GLY A 322 -3.28 -7.36 -14.77
N ILE A 323 -3.82 -6.98 -15.92
CA ILE A 323 -3.43 -5.77 -16.64
C ILE A 323 -4.52 -4.74 -16.35
N ASP A 324 -4.13 -3.58 -15.84
CA ASP A 324 -5.02 -2.46 -15.56
C ASP A 324 -5.30 -1.68 -16.84
N PHE A 325 -6.53 -1.81 -17.34
CA PHE A 325 -7.06 -1.07 -18.49
C PHE A 325 -7.89 0.16 -18.12
N GLU A 326 -8.15 0.40 -16.83
CA GLU A 326 -8.94 1.56 -16.38
C GLU A 326 -8.10 2.85 -16.44
N ASN A 327 -6.82 2.74 -16.07
CA ASN A 327 -5.90 3.89 -16.00
C ASN A 327 -4.84 3.82 -17.11
N VAL A 328 -5.28 3.72 -18.36
CA VAL A 328 -4.38 3.62 -19.54
C VAL A 328 -4.40 4.89 -20.38
N LYS A 329 -3.31 5.09 -21.11
CA LYS A 329 -3.27 6.05 -22.22
C LYS A 329 -3.77 5.37 -23.49
N TYR A 330 -4.22 6.16 -24.46
CA TYR A 330 -4.66 5.66 -25.75
C TYR A 330 -3.80 6.19 -26.89
N ILE A 331 -3.62 5.39 -27.93
CA ILE A 331 -3.00 5.78 -29.20
C ILE A 331 -3.97 5.57 -30.36
N SER A 332 -3.72 6.24 -31.48
CA SER A 332 -4.55 6.08 -32.69
C SER A 332 -4.35 4.70 -33.32
N THR A 333 -5.33 4.28 -34.13
CA THR A 333 -5.29 3.01 -34.86
C THR A 333 -4.12 2.95 -35.85
N GLU A 334 -3.76 4.07 -36.47
CA GLU A 334 -2.62 4.15 -37.41
C GLU A 334 -1.30 3.90 -36.69
N LEU A 335 -1.13 4.51 -35.50
CA LEU A 335 0.06 4.28 -34.69
C LEU A 335 0.10 2.85 -34.15
N HIS A 336 -1.05 2.27 -33.78
CA HIS A 336 -1.12 0.86 -33.40
C HIS A 336 -0.66 -0.06 -34.54
N GLN A 337 -1.14 0.17 -35.77
CA GLN A 337 -0.73 -0.61 -36.94
C GLN A 337 0.77 -0.47 -37.23
N GLU A 338 1.36 0.71 -37.00
CA GLU A 338 2.80 0.93 -37.14
C GLU A 338 3.60 0.18 -36.08
N LEU A 339 3.28 0.36 -34.80
CA LEU A 339 3.99 -0.25 -33.67
C LEU A 339 3.88 -1.78 -33.68
N SER A 340 2.72 -2.30 -34.06
CA SER A 340 2.44 -3.73 -34.12
C SER A 340 3.30 -4.49 -35.14
N LYS A 341 3.89 -3.81 -36.13
CA LYS A 341 4.89 -4.42 -37.03
C LYS A 341 6.14 -4.87 -36.29
N ARG A 342 6.51 -4.15 -35.22
CA ARG A 342 7.64 -4.53 -34.35
C ARG A 342 7.13 -5.39 -33.21
N CYS A 343 6.20 -4.87 -32.41
CA CYS A 343 5.79 -5.46 -31.14
C CYS A 343 4.26 -5.41 -31.00
N LYS A 344 3.61 -6.55 -31.19
CA LYS A 344 2.18 -6.76 -30.95
C LYS A 344 2.00 -7.81 -29.85
N PRO A 345 1.59 -7.40 -28.64
CA PRO A 345 1.06 -8.33 -27.64
C PRO A 345 -0.11 -9.12 -28.21
N GLN A 346 -0.14 -10.41 -27.92
CA GLN A 346 -1.20 -11.35 -28.30
C GLN A 346 -1.67 -12.09 -27.05
N LEU A 347 -2.83 -12.73 -27.15
CA LEU A 347 -3.31 -13.64 -26.11
C LEU A 347 -2.21 -14.66 -25.75
N ASN A 348 -2.02 -14.91 -24.46
CA ASN A 348 -1.03 -15.82 -23.88
C ASN A 348 0.44 -15.37 -23.96
N ASP A 349 0.76 -14.20 -24.54
CA ASP A 349 2.10 -13.63 -24.38
C ASP A 349 2.36 -13.25 -22.92
N VAL A 350 3.60 -13.38 -22.45
CA VAL A 350 3.99 -12.93 -21.11
C VAL A 350 4.55 -11.51 -21.18
N LEU A 351 3.88 -10.57 -20.52
CA LEU A 351 4.35 -9.21 -20.33
C LEU A 351 5.31 -9.16 -19.13
N TYR A 352 6.43 -8.49 -19.27
CA TYR A 352 7.45 -8.42 -18.22
C TYR A 352 7.96 -6.99 -18.02
N THR A 353 7.84 -6.48 -16.80
CA THR A 353 8.22 -5.10 -16.51
C THR A 353 9.74 -4.94 -16.47
N LYS A 354 10.23 -3.94 -17.20
CA LYS A 354 11.68 -3.70 -17.36
C LYS A 354 12.15 -2.30 -17.00
N GLY A 355 11.27 -1.33 -16.75
CA GLY A 355 11.67 -0.01 -16.24
C GLY A 355 10.65 0.60 -15.29
N GLY A 356 11.13 1.47 -14.39
CA GLY A 356 10.37 1.89 -13.21
C GLY A 356 10.39 0.78 -12.17
N THR A 357 9.33 -0.04 -12.12
CA THR A 357 9.32 -1.30 -11.35
C THR A 357 9.73 -2.44 -12.28
N THR A 358 10.85 -3.10 -12.02
CA THR A 358 11.36 -4.21 -12.84
C THR A 358 11.04 -5.56 -12.19
N GLY A 359 10.90 -6.60 -13.01
CA GLY A 359 10.82 -7.98 -12.54
C GLY A 359 9.41 -8.53 -12.29
N ILE A 360 8.35 -7.86 -12.74
CA ILE A 360 6.97 -8.34 -12.61
C ILE A 360 6.50 -8.93 -13.92
N ALA A 361 6.12 -10.20 -13.92
CA ALA A 361 5.60 -10.92 -15.07
C ALA A 361 4.07 -11.09 -14.98
N ARG A 362 3.39 -10.99 -16.13
CA ARG A 362 1.96 -11.26 -16.26
C ARG A 362 1.60 -11.84 -17.62
N VAL A 363 0.84 -12.92 -17.66
CA VAL A 363 0.25 -13.45 -18.90
C VAL A 363 -0.83 -12.49 -19.38
N ASN A 364 -0.83 -12.18 -20.68
CA ASN A 364 -1.94 -11.50 -21.32
C ASN A 364 -3.11 -12.48 -21.50
N THR A 365 -4.13 -12.34 -20.66
CA THR A 365 -5.37 -13.13 -20.72
C THR A 365 -6.49 -12.43 -21.50
N TYR A 366 -6.19 -11.29 -22.13
CA TYR A 366 -7.18 -10.46 -22.79
C TYR A 366 -7.04 -10.57 -24.31
N ASP A 367 -8.14 -10.93 -24.96
CA ASP A 367 -8.24 -10.97 -26.42
C ASP A 367 -8.68 -9.59 -26.96
N ILE A 368 -7.85 -8.57 -26.71
CA ILE A 368 -8.05 -7.20 -27.19
C ILE A 368 -6.73 -6.65 -27.74
N ASP A 369 -6.82 -5.77 -28.73
CA ASP A 369 -5.66 -5.10 -29.29
C ASP A 369 -5.13 -4.02 -28.33
N PHE A 370 -3.83 -4.05 -28.03
CA PHE A 370 -3.11 -2.99 -27.34
C PHE A 370 -1.64 -2.96 -27.77
N ASN A 371 -0.93 -1.88 -27.46
CA ASN A 371 0.54 -1.86 -27.51
C ASN A 371 1.11 -1.57 -26.12
N VAL A 372 2.40 -1.86 -25.96
CA VAL A 372 3.12 -1.63 -24.72
C VAL A 372 4.15 -0.50 -24.85
N TRP A 373 4.47 0.15 -23.73
CA TRP A 373 5.59 1.08 -23.63
C TRP A 373 6.94 0.39 -23.69
N VAL A 374 8.01 1.16 -23.88
CA VAL A 374 9.39 0.66 -23.80
C VAL A 374 9.70 -0.01 -22.46
N HIS A 375 9.03 0.32 -21.36
CA HIS A 375 9.31 -0.30 -20.05
C HIS A 375 8.62 -1.64 -19.81
N VAL A 376 7.99 -2.22 -20.84
CA VAL A 376 7.37 -3.55 -20.78
C VAL A 376 7.88 -4.37 -21.96
N ALA A 377 8.47 -5.52 -21.65
CA ALA A 377 8.81 -6.53 -22.65
C ALA A 377 7.62 -7.45 -22.90
N VAL A 378 7.44 -7.87 -24.15
CA VAL A 378 6.54 -8.92 -24.60
C VAL A 378 7.40 -10.15 -24.88
N LEU A 379 7.22 -11.18 -24.06
CA LEU A 379 7.90 -12.45 -24.16
C LEU A 379 6.98 -13.45 -24.83
N LYS A 380 7.44 -14.02 -25.94
CA LYS A 380 6.69 -15.03 -26.68
C LYS A 380 7.34 -16.39 -26.47
N THR A 381 6.60 -17.29 -25.81
CA THR A 381 7.05 -18.63 -25.42
C THR A 381 6.92 -19.62 -26.57
N ILE A 382 7.81 -20.60 -26.61
CA ILE A 382 7.61 -21.80 -27.43
C ILE A 382 6.48 -22.66 -26.86
N ASN A 383 5.88 -23.54 -27.66
CA ASN A 383 4.71 -24.32 -27.24
C ASN A 383 5.02 -25.30 -26.10
N MET A 384 6.26 -25.73 -25.93
CA MET A 384 6.69 -26.53 -24.78
C MET A 384 6.62 -25.78 -23.44
N ILE A 385 6.45 -24.46 -23.46
CA ILE A 385 6.47 -23.62 -22.27
C ILE A 385 5.09 -23.04 -22.03
N GLU A 386 4.50 -23.42 -20.91
CA GLU A 386 3.22 -22.92 -20.47
C GLU A 386 3.39 -21.45 -19.97
N PRO A 387 2.62 -20.49 -20.50
CA PRO A 387 2.77 -19.08 -20.15
C PRO A 387 2.59 -18.74 -18.67
N PHE A 388 1.64 -19.35 -17.98
CA PHE A 388 1.44 -19.13 -16.54
C PHE A 388 2.58 -19.72 -15.69
N TYR A 389 3.19 -20.83 -16.12
CA TYR A 389 4.41 -21.37 -15.54
C TYR A 389 5.54 -20.36 -15.65
N LEU A 390 5.76 -19.79 -16.84
CA LEU A 390 6.77 -18.75 -17.03
C LEU A 390 6.48 -17.50 -16.18
N GLN A 391 5.23 -17.06 -16.11
CA GLN A 391 4.82 -15.95 -15.24
C GLN A 391 5.21 -16.22 -13.79
N HIS A 392 4.85 -17.39 -13.25
CA HIS A 392 5.15 -17.76 -11.87
C HIS A 392 6.65 -17.90 -11.64
N ALA A 393 7.39 -18.45 -12.60
CA ALA A 393 8.85 -18.61 -12.51
C ALA A 393 9.54 -17.25 -12.43
N LEU A 394 9.17 -16.31 -13.30
CA LEU A 394 9.74 -14.95 -13.31
C LEU A 394 9.40 -14.17 -12.04
N ASN A 395 8.21 -14.38 -11.47
CA ASN A 395 7.78 -13.77 -10.21
C ASN A 395 8.37 -14.47 -8.97
N ALA A 396 8.97 -15.65 -9.11
CA ALA A 396 9.63 -16.34 -8.01
C ALA A 396 10.89 -15.58 -7.58
N HIS A 397 11.29 -15.76 -6.31
CA HIS A 397 12.37 -15.00 -5.70
C HIS A 397 13.69 -15.07 -6.51
N HIS A 398 14.00 -16.23 -7.09
CA HIS A 398 15.20 -16.44 -7.89
C HIS A 398 15.28 -15.52 -9.12
N CYS A 399 14.24 -15.54 -9.96
CA CYS A 399 14.21 -14.75 -11.18
C CYS A 399 14.01 -13.26 -10.88
N TYR A 400 13.17 -12.92 -9.89
CA TYR A 400 13.01 -11.54 -9.42
C TYR A 400 14.35 -10.97 -8.91
N LYS A 401 15.14 -11.73 -8.15
CA LYS A 401 16.45 -11.28 -7.68
C LYS A 401 17.40 -11.01 -8.86
N GLN A 402 17.45 -11.89 -9.85
CA GLN A 402 18.24 -11.68 -11.06
C GLN A 402 17.77 -10.48 -11.88
N SER A 403 16.45 -10.25 -11.96
CA SER A 403 15.90 -9.07 -12.64
C SER A 403 16.42 -7.78 -12.02
N GLN A 404 16.52 -7.73 -10.69
CA GLN A 404 17.11 -6.59 -9.98
C GLN A 404 18.62 -6.48 -10.24
N GLN A 405 19.35 -7.59 -10.19
CA GLN A 405 20.79 -7.60 -10.46
C GLN A 405 21.15 -7.15 -11.88
N TYR A 406 20.33 -7.51 -12.86
CA TYR A 406 20.52 -7.12 -14.25
C TYR A 406 19.98 -5.73 -14.59
N THR A 407 19.22 -5.11 -13.69
CA THR A 407 18.77 -3.73 -13.85
C THR A 407 19.93 -2.76 -13.56
N HIS A 408 20.28 -1.92 -14.54
CA HIS A 408 21.34 -0.91 -14.39
C HIS A 408 20.94 0.41 -15.04
N GLY A 409 21.55 1.52 -14.62
CA GLY A 409 21.45 2.84 -15.25
C GLY A 409 21.64 3.97 -14.24
N VAL A 410 22.36 5.04 -14.61
CA VAL A 410 22.58 6.21 -13.75
C VAL A 410 21.35 7.14 -13.73
N GLY A 411 20.64 7.26 -14.85
CA GLY A 411 19.42 8.08 -14.99
C GLY A 411 18.12 7.28 -15.02
N ASN A 412 18.01 6.31 -15.95
CA ASN A 412 16.87 5.38 -16.05
C ASN A 412 17.37 3.96 -15.82
N GLN A 413 17.02 3.37 -14.68
CA GLN A 413 17.31 1.97 -14.40
C GLN A 413 16.37 1.07 -15.21
N ASP A 414 16.92 0.28 -16.13
CA ASP A 414 16.16 -0.61 -17.03
C ASP A 414 16.79 -2.00 -17.14
N LEU A 415 15.96 -3.03 -17.13
CA LEU A 415 16.30 -4.41 -17.44
C LEU A 415 16.34 -4.59 -18.98
N GLY A 416 17.45 -4.19 -19.58
CA GLY A 416 17.64 -4.31 -21.03
C GLY A 416 17.45 -5.74 -21.54
N LEU A 417 16.87 -5.88 -22.75
CA LEU A 417 16.46 -7.17 -23.31
C LEU A 417 17.61 -8.17 -23.45
N THR A 418 18.83 -7.71 -23.75
CA THR A 418 20.03 -8.55 -23.86
C THR A 418 20.48 -9.16 -22.53
N ARG A 419 20.17 -8.51 -21.41
CA ARG A 419 20.43 -9.04 -20.06
C ARG A 419 19.26 -9.88 -19.57
N MET A 420 18.04 -9.51 -19.92
CA MET A 420 16.81 -10.23 -19.58
C MET A 420 16.87 -11.69 -20.04
N VAL A 421 17.34 -11.94 -21.26
CA VAL A 421 17.47 -13.32 -21.77
C VAL A 421 18.47 -14.18 -21.00
N LEU A 422 19.31 -13.59 -20.14
CA LEU A 422 20.27 -14.30 -19.30
C LEU A 422 19.68 -14.76 -17.97
N ILE A 423 18.46 -14.38 -17.60
CA ILE A 423 17.83 -14.83 -16.35
C ILE A 423 17.74 -16.36 -16.36
N THR A 424 18.28 -17.02 -15.34
CA THR A 424 18.13 -18.47 -15.17
C THR A 424 16.80 -18.79 -14.49
N LEU A 425 16.16 -19.86 -14.94
CA LEU A 425 14.96 -20.42 -14.34
C LEU A 425 14.92 -21.94 -14.55
N PRO A 426 14.22 -22.69 -13.69
CA PRO A 426 14.04 -24.11 -13.91
C PRO A 426 13.03 -24.36 -15.03
N VAL A 427 13.27 -25.41 -15.81
CA VAL A 427 12.36 -25.93 -16.83
C VAL A 427 12.06 -27.39 -16.53
N CYS A 428 10.84 -27.82 -16.85
CA CYS A 428 10.39 -29.20 -16.72
C CYS A 428 9.47 -29.56 -17.90
N SER A 429 9.02 -30.82 -17.97
CA SER A 429 8.04 -31.26 -18.97
C SER A 429 6.77 -30.41 -18.95
N LYS A 430 6.07 -30.30 -20.09
CA LYS A 430 4.85 -29.49 -20.17
C LYS A 430 3.75 -30.00 -19.23
N GLU A 431 3.69 -31.31 -19.03
CA GLU A 431 2.79 -31.98 -18.09
C GLU A 431 3.09 -31.52 -16.64
N GLU A 432 4.36 -31.49 -16.27
CA GLU A 432 4.78 -31.04 -14.94
C GLU A 432 4.58 -29.52 -14.75
N GLN A 433 4.81 -28.71 -15.78
CA GLN A 433 4.52 -27.27 -15.76
C GLN A 433 3.03 -27.02 -15.46
N ASN A 434 2.13 -27.73 -16.13
CA ASN A 434 0.68 -27.65 -15.88
C ASN A 434 0.33 -28.03 -14.44
N GLN A 435 0.94 -29.10 -13.91
CA GLN A 435 0.73 -29.51 -12.52
C GLN A 435 1.24 -28.44 -11.54
N ILE A 436 2.42 -27.88 -11.79
CA ILE A 436 2.98 -26.79 -10.96
C ILE A 436 2.02 -25.60 -10.94
N VAL A 437 1.51 -25.18 -12.09
CA VAL A 437 0.54 -24.07 -12.18
C VAL A 437 -0.72 -24.40 -11.39
N GLN A 438 -1.28 -25.60 -11.52
CA GLN A 438 -2.45 -26.03 -10.75
C GLN A 438 -2.22 -25.98 -9.23
N GLU A 439 -1.07 -26.48 -8.77
CA GLU A 439 -0.71 -26.47 -7.34
C GLU A 439 -0.47 -25.05 -6.81
N ILE A 440 0.12 -24.16 -7.62
CA ILE A 440 0.29 -22.74 -7.27
C ILE A 440 -1.07 -22.06 -7.17
N GLU A 441 -1.89 -22.13 -8.22
CA GLU A 441 -3.18 -21.43 -8.29
C GLU A 441 -4.16 -21.90 -7.20
N SER A 442 -4.20 -23.20 -6.91
CA SER A 442 -5.05 -23.75 -5.83
C SER A 442 -4.68 -23.20 -4.45
N ARG A 443 -3.39 -22.92 -4.18
CA ARG A 443 -2.93 -22.34 -2.91
C ARG A 443 -3.05 -20.81 -2.89
N LEU A 444 -2.65 -20.16 -3.97
CA LEU A 444 -2.63 -18.69 -4.04
C LEU A 444 -4.04 -18.10 -4.10
N SER A 445 -4.99 -18.77 -4.75
CA SER A 445 -6.41 -18.33 -4.74
C SER A 445 -7.01 -18.33 -3.33
N VAL A 446 -6.57 -19.23 -2.44
CA VAL A 446 -6.96 -19.19 -1.02
C VAL A 446 -6.34 -17.99 -0.33
N CYS A 447 -5.07 -17.67 -0.60
CA CYS A 447 -4.43 -16.48 -0.08
C CYS A 447 -5.14 -15.20 -0.50
N ASP A 448 -5.59 -15.12 -1.75
CA ASP A 448 -6.31 -13.95 -2.29
C ASP A 448 -7.61 -13.70 -1.51
N LYS A 449 -8.40 -14.75 -1.25
CA LYS A 449 -9.63 -14.66 -0.43
C LYS A 449 -9.36 -14.23 1.00
N ILE A 450 -8.29 -14.73 1.61
CA ILE A 450 -7.90 -14.33 2.97
C ILE A 450 -7.48 -12.86 2.99
N GLU A 451 -6.73 -12.41 1.98
CA GLU A 451 -6.31 -11.02 1.86
C GLU A 451 -7.50 -10.07 1.71
N GLU A 452 -8.47 -10.39 0.86
CA GLU A 452 -9.74 -9.64 0.74
C GLU A 452 -10.51 -9.59 2.07
N THR A 453 -10.57 -10.72 2.78
CA THR A 453 -11.21 -10.81 4.10
C THR A 453 -10.51 -9.93 5.13
N ILE A 454 -9.17 -9.90 5.12
CA ILE A 454 -8.36 -9.04 5.99
C ILE A 454 -8.65 -7.57 5.67
N GLU A 455 -8.63 -7.16 4.41
CA GLU A 455 -8.87 -5.77 4.00
C GLU A 455 -10.28 -5.31 4.39
N THR A 456 -11.28 -6.16 4.17
CA THR A 456 -12.66 -5.91 4.62
C THR A 456 -12.74 -5.78 6.15
N SER A 457 -12.03 -6.63 6.88
CA SER A 457 -12.03 -6.61 8.35
C SER A 457 -11.34 -5.36 8.90
N LEU A 458 -10.27 -4.89 8.27
CA LEU A 458 -9.60 -3.63 8.63
C LEU A 458 -10.53 -2.44 8.43
N ALA A 459 -11.23 -2.37 7.29
CA ALA A 459 -12.22 -1.31 7.03
C ALA A 459 -13.38 -1.36 8.04
N LYS A 460 -13.87 -2.56 8.38
CA LYS A 460 -14.90 -2.74 9.43
C LYS A 460 -14.40 -2.29 10.80
N SER A 461 -13.14 -2.53 11.14
CA SER A 461 -12.55 -2.07 12.40
C SER A 461 -12.53 -0.54 12.49
N GLU A 462 -12.19 0.16 11.42
CA GLU A 462 -12.25 1.63 11.38
C GLU A 462 -13.68 2.15 11.54
N ALA A 463 -14.65 1.53 10.86
CA ALA A 463 -16.06 1.88 11.00
C ALA A 463 -16.58 1.60 12.43
N LEU A 464 -16.16 0.49 13.04
CA LEU A 464 -16.53 0.13 14.40
C LEU A 464 -15.98 1.14 15.42
N ARG A 465 -14.74 1.62 15.24
CA ARG A 465 -14.15 2.68 16.07
C ARG A 465 -15.04 3.93 16.08
N GLN A 466 -15.49 4.37 14.91
CA GLN A 466 -16.40 5.50 14.77
C GLN A 466 -17.77 5.22 15.39
N SER A 467 -18.30 4.00 15.22
CA SER A 467 -19.56 3.60 15.85
C SER A 467 -19.50 3.57 17.37
N ILE A 468 -18.37 3.15 17.97
CA ILE A 468 -18.17 3.14 19.43
C ILE A 468 -18.21 4.57 19.95
N LEU A 469 -17.45 5.48 19.35
CA LEU A 469 -17.46 6.90 19.74
C LEU A 469 -18.86 7.50 19.61
N LYS A 470 -19.55 7.26 18.49
CA LYS A 470 -20.92 7.75 18.30
C LYS A 470 -21.87 7.24 19.38
N LYS A 471 -21.86 5.95 19.70
CA LYS A 471 -22.69 5.38 20.78
C LYS A 471 -22.34 5.97 22.14
N ALA A 472 -21.05 6.22 22.40
CA ALA A 472 -20.58 6.83 23.64
C ALA A 472 -21.21 8.20 23.87
N PHE A 473 -21.09 9.09 22.89
CA PHE A 473 -21.57 10.47 23.01
C PHE A 473 -23.08 10.64 22.71
N GLU A 474 -23.78 9.58 22.33
CA GLU A 474 -25.25 9.50 22.35
C GLU A 474 -25.81 8.91 23.66
N GLY A 475 -24.93 8.51 24.60
CA GLY A 475 -25.31 7.90 25.87
C GLY A 475 -25.82 6.45 25.75
N LYS A 476 -25.40 5.73 24.70
CA LYS A 476 -25.84 4.37 24.33
C LYS A 476 -24.72 3.32 24.43
N LEU A 477 -23.54 3.67 24.96
CA LEU A 477 -22.41 2.74 25.07
C LEU A 477 -22.50 1.85 26.30
N LEU A 478 -22.87 2.42 27.44
CA LEU A 478 -23.02 1.69 28.70
C LEU A 478 -24.36 0.95 28.73
N SER A 479 -24.37 -0.23 29.33
CA SER A 479 -25.56 -1.02 29.60
C SER A 479 -26.41 -0.39 30.71
N GLU A 480 -27.70 -0.77 30.77
CA GLU A 480 -28.61 -0.31 31.83
C GLU A 480 -28.09 -0.64 33.23
N GLN A 481 -27.50 -1.83 33.41
CA GLN A 481 -26.90 -2.24 34.69
C GLN A 481 -25.69 -1.38 35.07
N GLU A 482 -24.79 -1.08 34.13
CA GLU A 482 -23.64 -0.20 34.37
C GLU A 482 -24.13 1.21 34.80
N LEU A 483 -25.19 1.72 34.16
CA LEU A 483 -25.77 3.02 34.49
C LEU A 483 -26.46 3.05 35.86
N GLU A 484 -27.20 2.01 36.21
CA GLU A 484 -27.85 1.91 37.52
C GLU A 484 -26.81 1.82 38.66
N ASN A 485 -25.74 1.06 38.46
CA ASN A 485 -24.62 0.99 39.40
C ASN A 485 -23.96 2.37 39.60
N ILE A 486 -23.80 3.15 38.52
CA ILE A 486 -23.26 4.51 38.59
C ILE A 486 -24.19 5.44 39.38
N LYS A 487 -25.51 5.37 39.14
CA LYS A 487 -26.51 6.21 39.83
C LYS A 487 -26.61 5.92 41.33
N ASN A 488 -26.37 4.67 41.73
CA ASN A 488 -26.39 4.25 43.13
C ASN A 488 -25.07 4.52 43.87
N HIS A 489 -24.03 5.03 43.18
CA HIS A 489 -22.74 5.31 43.80
C HIS A 489 -22.83 6.50 44.78
N PRO A 490 -22.20 6.45 45.98
CA PRO A 490 -22.29 7.53 46.97
C PRO A 490 -21.79 8.90 46.49
N GLU A 491 -20.83 8.90 45.56
CA GLU A 491 -20.26 10.11 44.95
C GLU A 491 -21.00 10.53 43.66
N TYR A 492 -22.17 9.95 43.37
CA TYR A 492 -22.93 10.32 42.18
C TYR A 492 -23.44 11.75 42.27
N GLU A 493 -23.17 12.52 41.22
CA GLU A 493 -23.64 13.87 41.02
C GLU A 493 -24.37 13.95 39.68
N SER A 494 -25.54 14.59 39.63
CA SER A 494 -26.29 14.76 38.38
C SER A 494 -25.55 15.67 37.39
N ALA A 495 -25.80 15.52 36.09
CA ALA A 495 -25.22 16.39 35.07
C ALA A 495 -25.57 17.88 35.26
N GLU A 496 -26.76 18.17 35.81
CA GLU A 496 -27.22 19.53 36.12
C GLU A 496 -26.41 20.14 37.26
N THR A 497 -26.26 19.39 38.35
CA THR A 497 -25.45 19.80 39.52
C THR A 497 -23.99 19.99 39.12
N LEU A 498 -23.43 19.08 38.31
CA LEU A 498 -22.08 19.19 37.77
C LEU A 498 -21.89 20.49 36.98
N LEU A 499 -22.81 20.78 36.04
CA LEU A 499 -22.71 22.00 35.22
C LEU A 499 -22.85 23.28 36.07
N GLU A 500 -23.71 23.28 37.08
CA GLU A 500 -23.83 24.38 38.03
C GLU A 500 -22.54 24.59 38.83
N ASN A 501 -21.92 23.51 39.30
CA ASN A 501 -20.67 23.57 40.06
C ASN A 501 -19.51 24.10 39.21
N ILE A 502 -19.41 23.66 37.96
CA ILE A 502 -18.45 24.21 36.98
C ILE A 502 -18.66 25.72 36.80
N LYS A 503 -19.91 26.18 36.64
CA LYS A 503 -20.23 27.61 36.50
C LYS A 503 -19.89 28.42 37.75
N LYS A 504 -20.10 27.85 38.95
CA LYS A 504 -19.77 28.51 40.23
C LYS A 504 -18.26 28.66 40.40
N GLU A 505 -17.48 27.62 40.09
CA GLU A 505 -16.02 27.68 40.16
C GLU A 505 -15.43 28.67 39.17
N ARG A 506 -15.97 28.74 37.94
CA ARG A 506 -15.53 29.71 36.92
C ARG A 506 -15.63 31.17 37.37
N ASN A 507 -16.60 31.50 38.22
CA ASN A 507 -16.86 32.86 38.67
C ASN A 507 -16.08 33.24 39.95
N LYS A 508 -15.32 32.30 40.54
CA LYS A 508 -14.34 32.56 41.60
C LYS A 508 -13.00 32.92 40.99
#